data_AF-A0A965PU36-F1
#
_entry.id   AF-A0A965PU36-F1
#
_cell.length_a   1.000
_cell.length_b   1.000
_cell.length_c   1.000
_cell.angle_alpha   90.00
_cell.angle_beta   90.00
_cell.angle_gamma   90.00
#
_symmetry.space_group_name_H-M   'P 1'
#
loop_
_entity.id
_entity.type
_entity.pdbx_description
1 polymer ?
#
loop_
_entity_poly.entity_id
_entity_poly.type
_entity_poly.pdbx_seq_one_letter_code
_entity_poly.pdbx_strand_id
1 'polypeptide(L)'
;MANRLFNQFSFGLEKMRVSLFCEVDTNGSGVPSLVSDASKGVASVVKLAGTGVYRLTLQDQYNRLLMVQHINLGSSTAIAMEIAAQSMANKTIDVRFLDAAGAAVNLGNGEQHLISIVLRNSTAP
;
A
#
# COMPACT_ATOMS: atom_id res chain seq x y z
N MET A 1 -34.03 6.98 -13.26
CA MET A 1 -33.52 6.71 -11.90
C MET A 1 -33.35 5.20 -11.73
N ALA A 2 -32.12 4.71 -11.63
CA ALA A 2 -31.88 3.29 -11.40
C ALA A 2 -31.89 3.01 -9.89
N ASN A 3 -33.03 2.55 -9.36
CA ASN A 3 -33.14 2.02 -8.00
C ASN A 3 -33.00 0.50 -8.06
N ARG A 4 -31.76 0.01 -8.18
CA ARG A 4 -31.44 -1.41 -8.11
C ARG A 4 -30.41 -1.61 -7.01
N LEU A 5 -30.76 -2.40 -6.00
CA LEU A 5 -29.87 -2.80 -4.93
C LEU A 5 -28.86 -3.82 -5.49
N PHE A 6 -27.72 -3.33 -5.97
CA PHE A 6 -26.59 -4.18 -6.31
C PHE A 6 -25.78 -4.46 -5.04
N ASN A 7 -26.03 -5.61 -4.39
CA ASN A 7 -25.13 -6.09 -3.36
C ASN A 7 -23.87 -6.64 -4.04
N GLN A 8 -22.82 -5.82 -4.12
CA GLN A 8 -21.54 -6.26 -4.65
C GLN A 8 -20.74 -6.95 -3.53
N PHE A 9 -20.75 -8.27 -3.51
CA PHE A 9 -19.86 -9.04 -2.65
C PHE A 9 -18.42 -8.88 -3.14
N SER A 10 -17.54 -8.36 -2.29
CA SER A 10 -16.09 -8.33 -2.54
C SER A 10 -15.40 -9.34 -1.63
N PHE A 11 -14.50 -10.15 -2.21
CA PHE A 11 -13.75 -11.17 -1.47
C PHE A 11 -14.65 -12.16 -0.69
N GLY A 12 -15.83 -12.50 -1.21
CA GLY A 12 -16.81 -13.35 -0.50
C GLY A 12 -16.35 -14.79 -0.21
N LEU A 13 -15.26 -15.23 -0.86
CA LEU A 13 -14.61 -16.51 -0.60
C LEU A 13 -13.44 -16.40 0.40
N GLU A 14 -13.05 -15.19 0.81
CA GLU A 14 -11.92 -14.96 1.71
C GLU A 14 -12.39 -14.81 3.16
N LYS A 15 -12.06 -15.80 3.99
CA LYS A 15 -12.37 -15.78 5.43
C LYS A 15 -11.43 -14.83 6.19
N MET A 16 -11.99 -14.06 7.14
CA MET A 16 -11.27 -13.13 8.01
C MET A 16 -10.36 -12.15 7.23
N ARG A 17 -10.98 -11.42 6.29
CA ARG A 17 -10.33 -10.32 5.59
C ARG A 17 -10.05 -9.16 6.56
N VAL A 18 -8.85 -8.60 6.46
CA VAL A 18 -8.42 -7.40 7.19
C VAL A 18 -8.04 -6.33 6.17
N SER A 19 -8.54 -5.12 6.36
CA SER A 19 -8.13 -3.96 5.59
C SER A 19 -7.27 -3.06 6.47
N LEU A 20 -6.06 -2.77 6.02
CA LEU A 20 -5.14 -1.83 6.65
C LEU A 20 -5.01 -0.60 5.78
N PHE A 21 -4.95 0.56 6.42
CA PHE A 21 -4.69 1.83 5.76
C PHE A 21 -3.34 2.36 6.24
N CYS A 22 -2.63 3.01 5.34
CA CYS A 22 -1.30 3.53 5.56
C CYS A 22 -1.16 4.84 4.80
N GLU A 23 -0.65 5.87 5.47
CA GLU A 23 -0.32 7.14 4.86
C GLU A 23 1.19 7.37 4.96
N VAL A 24 1.80 7.61 3.81
CA VAL A 24 3.24 7.79 3.66
C VAL A 24 3.50 9.21 3.20
N ASP A 25 4.28 9.92 4.01
CA ASP A 25 4.72 11.29 3.75
C ASP A 25 6.21 11.30 3.48
N THR A 26 6.64 12.10 2.51
CA THR A 26 8.06 12.35 2.26
C THR A 26 8.47 13.68 2.83
N ASN A 27 9.53 13.68 3.64
CA ASN A 27 10.08 14.93 4.16
C ASN A 27 10.88 15.71 3.09
N GLY A 28 11.41 16.87 3.46
CA GLY A 28 12.22 17.71 2.55
C GLY A 28 13.53 17.08 2.03
N SER A 29 13.87 15.87 2.48
CA SER A 29 15.00 15.07 1.97
C SER A 29 14.55 13.85 1.15
N GLY A 30 13.26 13.75 0.81
CA GLY A 30 12.69 12.62 0.06
C GLY A 30 12.74 11.30 0.83
N VAL A 31 12.89 11.37 2.17
CA VAL A 31 12.85 10.19 3.04
C VAL A 31 11.40 9.90 3.37
N PRO A 32 10.91 8.69 3.09
CA PRO A 32 9.54 8.31 3.39
C PRO A 32 9.39 8.13 4.91
N SER A 33 8.25 8.55 5.43
CA SER A 33 7.87 8.44 6.82
C SER A 33 6.40 8.04 6.92
N LEU A 34 6.05 7.23 7.93
CA LEU A 34 4.66 6.88 8.18
C LEU A 34 3.98 7.99 8.98
N VAL A 35 2.77 8.35 8.59
CA VAL A 35 1.86 9.10 9.46
C VAL A 35 1.28 8.10 10.48
N SER A 36 1.84 8.07 11.68
CA SER A 36 1.57 7.04 12.70
C SER A 36 0.11 6.93 13.13
N ASP A 37 -0.63 8.03 13.05
CA ASP A 37 -2.03 8.08 13.44
C ASP A 37 -2.96 7.50 12.37
N ALA A 38 -2.58 7.62 11.09
CA ALA A 38 -3.32 7.11 9.95
C ALA A 38 -2.85 5.71 9.49
N SER A 39 -1.73 5.19 10.02
CA SER A 39 -1.07 3.97 9.53
C SER A 39 -1.11 2.78 10.49
N LYS A 40 -2.29 2.44 11.03
CA LYS A 40 -2.42 1.33 11.99
C LYS A 40 -2.21 -0.03 11.30
N GLY A 41 -1.40 -0.89 11.90
CA GLY A 41 -1.04 -2.21 11.36
C GLY A 41 0.18 -2.22 10.42
N VAL A 42 0.72 -1.05 10.06
CA VAL A 42 2.01 -0.91 9.39
C VAL A 42 3.05 -0.43 10.40
N ALA A 43 4.19 -1.12 10.46
CA ALA A 43 5.28 -0.86 11.39
C ALA A 43 6.24 0.21 10.86
N SER A 44 6.62 0.12 9.58
CA SER A 44 7.56 1.06 8.97
C SER A 44 7.44 1.13 7.46
N VAL A 45 7.81 2.27 6.89
CA VAL A 45 8.11 2.43 5.46
C VAL A 45 9.58 2.81 5.32
N VAL A 46 10.31 2.14 4.43
CA VAL A 46 11.71 2.47 4.15
C VAL A 46 11.97 2.43 2.65
N LYS A 47 12.81 3.34 2.16
CA LYS A 47 13.27 3.33 0.77
C LYS A 47 14.35 2.25 0.60
N LEU A 48 14.23 1.42 -0.43
CA LEU A 48 15.25 0.43 -0.79
C LEU A 48 16.28 1.02 -1.76
N ALA A 49 17.37 0.29 -2.02
CA ALA A 49 18.48 0.73 -2.88
C ALA A 49 18.14 0.84 -4.39
N GLY A 50 16.87 0.74 -4.78
CA GLY A 50 16.38 0.89 -6.15
C GLY A 50 15.57 2.17 -6.33
N THR A 51 15.56 2.73 -7.54
CA THR A 51 14.74 3.89 -7.86
C THR A 51 13.26 3.58 -7.65
N GLY A 52 12.59 4.38 -6.83
CA GLY A 52 11.15 4.30 -6.63
C GLY A 52 10.65 3.09 -5.85
N VAL A 53 11.53 2.28 -5.24
CA VAL A 53 11.13 1.08 -4.48
C VAL A 53 11.12 1.35 -2.99
N TYR A 54 10.00 1.04 -2.34
CA TYR A 54 9.75 1.25 -0.93
C TYR A 54 9.22 -0.02 -0.29
N ARG A 55 9.73 -0.35 0.90
CA ARG A 55 9.29 -1.49 1.69
C ARG A 55 8.37 -1.04 2.80
N LEU A 56 7.15 -1.54 2.75
CA LEU A 56 6.18 -1.49 3.84
C LEU A 56 6.37 -2.74 4.70
N THR A 57 6.65 -2.54 5.98
CA THR A 57 6.72 -3.63 6.97
C THR A 57 5.45 -3.60 7.80
N LEU A 58 4.71 -4.72 7.84
CA LEU A 58 3.50 -4.89 8.64
C LEU A 58 3.85 -5.22 10.08
N GLN A 59 2.97 -4.87 11.02
CA GLN A 59 3.15 -5.21 12.45
C GLN A 59 2.94 -6.73 12.66
N ASP A 60 1.89 -7.25 12.04
CA ASP A 60 1.48 -8.65 12.16
C ASP A 60 1.83 -9.47 10.92
N GLN A 61 1.89 -10.79 11.13
CA GLN A 61 2.00 -11.75 10.04
C GLN A 61 0.59 -12.11 9.56
N TYR A 62 0.37 -11.98 8.26
CA TYR A 62 -0.86 -12.39 7.59
C TYR A 62 -0.57 -13.59 6.68
N ASN A 63 -1.62 -14.27 6.21
CA ASN A 63 -1.41 -15.45 5.36
C ASN A 63 -1.27 -15.09 3.89
N ARG A 64 -2.00 -14.08 3.42
CA ARG A 64 -2.05 -13.73 2.01
C ARG A 64 -2.39 -12.27 1.79
N LEU A 65 -1.74 -11.66 0.81
CA LEU A 65 -2.14 -10.39 0.23
C LEU A 65 -3.22 -10.59 -0.82
N LEU A 66 -4.32 -9.86 -0.68
CA LEU A 66 -5.46 -9.92 -1.59
C LEU A 66 -5.48 -8.72 -2.54
N MET A 67 -5.15 -7.53 -2.03
CA MET A 67 -5.15 -6.31 -2.82
C MET A 67 -4.26 -5.25 -2.18
N VAL A 68 -3.65 -4.42 -3.02
CA VAL A 68 -3.07 -3.13 -2.60
C VAL A 68 -3.57 -2.07 -3.56
N GLN A 69 -4.00 -0.94 -3.01
CA GLN A 69 -4.43 0.24 -3.77
C GLN A 69 -3.70 1.46 -3.24
N HIS A 70 -3.52 2.43 -4.12
CA HIS A 70 -2.80 3.67 -3.86
C HIS A 70 -3.59 4.85 -4.39
N ILE A 71 -3.56 5.94 -3.63
CA ILE A 71 -4.14 7.23 -3.95
C ILE A 71 -3.09 8.30 -3.62
N ASN A 72 -2.84 9.21 -4.55
CA ASN A 72 -2.04 10.39 -4.29
C ASN A 72 -2.87 11.45 -3.57
N LEU A 73 -2.34 11.96 -2.46
CA LEU A 73 -2.91 13.09 -1.75
C LEU A 73 -2.23 14.36 -2.27
N GLY A 74 -2.80 14.94 -3.34
CA GLY A 74 -2.26 16.13 -4.01
C GLY A 74 -1.47 15.81 -5.27
N SER A 75 -0.67 16.79 -5.72
CA SER A 75 0.17 16.63 -6.91
C SER A 75 1.38 15.77 -6.59
N SER A 76 1.60 14.72 -7.39
CA SER A 76 2.72 13.80 -7.25
C SER A 76 3.30 13.49 -8.63
N THR A 77 4.61 13.33 -8.68
CA THR A 77 5.32 12.79 -9.85
C THR A 77 5.25 11.27 -9.92
N ALA A 78 5.10 10.61 -8.76
CA ALA A 78 4.78 9.20 -8.59
C ALA A 78 3.27 8.97 -8.72
N ILE A 79 2.78 8.88 -9.96
CA ILE A 79 1.33 8.84 -10.22
C ILE A 79 0.70 7.46 -10.03
N ALA A 80 1.49 6.39 -10.14
CA ALA A 80 1.01 5.02 -10.04
C ALA A 80 1.90 4.19 -9.11
N MET A 81 1.37 3.06 -8.66
CA MET A 81 2.06 2.13 -7.78
C MET A 81 1.81 0.69 -8.23
N GLU A 82 2.86 -0.11 -8.21
CA GLU A 82 2.80 -1.55 -8.42
C GLU A 82 3.47 -2.30 -7.27
N ILE A 83 3.18 -3.59 -7.16
CA ILE A 83 3.81 -4.48 -6.17
C ILE A 83 5.06 -5.07 -6.83
N ALA A 84 6.23 -4.65 -6.37
CA ALA A 84 7.50 -5.16 -6.86
C ALA A 84 7.82 -6.54 -6.26
N ALA A 85 7.56 -6.71 -4.97
CA ALA A 85 7.71 -7.98 -4.27
C ALA A 85 6.82 -8.03 -3.03
N GLN A 86 6.56 -9.23 -2.52
CA GLN A 86 5.89 -9.40 -1.23
C GLN A 86 6.36 -10.67 -0.54
N SER A 87 6.43 -10.62 0.79
CA SER A 87 6.66 -11.78 1.65
C SER A 87 5.83 -11.64 2.90
N MET A 88 4.71 -12.37 2.94
CA MET A 88 3.84 -12.39 4.12
C MET A 88 4.53 -13.04 5.32
N ALA A 89 5.41 -14.02 5.09
CA ALA A 89 6.24 -14.64 6.13
C ALA A 89 7.18 -13.63 6.80
N ASN A 90 7.76 -12.71 6.01
CA ASN A 90 8.63 -11.66 6.54
C ASN A 90 7.88 -10.37 6.90
N LYS A 91 6.55 -10.35 6.77
CA LYS A 91 5.70 -9.17 6.99
C LYS A 91 6.03 -7.98 6.09
N THR A 92 6.53 -8.22 4.87
CA THR A 92 6.99 -7.15 3.97
C THR A 92 6.21 -7.11 2.67
N ILE A 93 5.90 -5.90 2.21
CA ILE A 93 5.39 -5.61 0.87
C ILE A 93 6.28 -4.52 0.27
N ASP A 94 6.91 -4.83 -0.86
CA ASP A 94 7.72 -3.89 -1.60
C ASP A 94 6.87 -3.30 -2.72
N VAL A 95 6.67 -1.98 -2.66
CA VAL A 95 5.93 -1.21 -3.65
C VAL A 95 6.91 -0.41 -4.51
N ARG A 96 6.62 -0.31 -5.80
CA ARG A 96 7.36 0.54 -6.73
C ARG A 96 6.44 1.60 -7.29
N PHE A 97 6.85 2.86 -7.16
CA PHE A 97 6.13 3.99 -7.74
C PHE A 97 6.60 4.27 -9.16
N LEU A 98 5.64 4.63 -10.01
CA LEU A 98 5.84 4.87 -11.43
C LEU A 98 5.36 6.26 -11.82
N ASP A 99 6.04 6.87 -12.78
CA ASP A 99 5.63 8.12 -13.42
C ASP A 99 4.57 7.91 -14.51
N ALA A 100 4.21 8.99 -15.22
CA ALA A 100 3.26 8.94 -16.33
C ALA A 100 3.72 8.12 -17.53
N ALA A 101 5.02 7.87 -17.67
CA ALA A 101 5.60 7.04 -18.71
C ALA A 101 5.77 5.57 -18.27
N GLY A 102 5.40 5.23 -17.03
CA GLY A 102 5.58 3.90 -16.45
C GLY A 102 7.02 3.62 -16.01
N ALA A 103 7.87 4.64 -15.91
CA ALA A 103 9.23 4.49 -15.40
C ALA A 103 9.25 4.60 -13.87
N ALA A 104 10.13 3.82 -13.23
CA ALA A 104 10.28 3.86 -11.78
C ALA A 104 10.81 5.22 -11.33
N VAL A 105 10.09 5.87 -10.41
CA VAL A 105 10.39 7.23 -9.96
C VAL A 105 10.43 7.28 -8.44
N ASN A 106 11.36 8.06 -7.90
CA ASN A 106 11.39 8.33 -6.47
C ASN A 106 10.24 9.27 -6.12
N LEU A 107 9.72 9.14 -4.90
CA LEU A 107 8.79 10.11 -4.37
C LEU A 107 9.51 11.46 -4.27
N GLY A 108 8.83 12.51 -4.72
CA GLY A 108 9.27 13.89 -4.61
C GLY A 108 9.25 14.37 -3.16
N ASN A 109 9.71 15.59 -2.90
CA ASN A 109 9.69 16.15 -1.55
C ASN A 109 8.27 16.64 -1.19
N GLY A 110 7.77 16.24 -0.02
CA GLY A 110 6.44 16.68 0.46
C GLY A 110 5.27 15.97 -0.22
N GLU A 111 5.52 14.90 -0.97
CA GLU A 111 4.47 14.05 -1.52
C GLU A 111 3.85 13.19 -0.42
N GLN A 112 2.52 13.07 -0.47
CA GLN A 112 1.71 12.29 0.45
C GLN A 112 0.94 11.21 -0.32
N HIS A 113 0.94 9.98 0.21
CA HIS A 113 0.32 8.85 -0.45
C HIS A 113 -0.50 8.02 0.55
N LEU A 114 -1.76 7.79 0.20
CA LEU A 114 -2.64 6.89 0.92
C LEU A 114 -2.63 5.52 0.26
N ILE A 115 -2.31 4.49 1.04
CA ILE A 115 -2.22 3.09 0.61
C ILE A 115 -3.25 2.27 1.40
N SER A 116 -4.07 1.53 0.68
CA SER A 116 -5.04 0.57 1.23
C SER A 116 -4.57 -0.85 0.92
N ILE A 117 -4.41 -1.66 1.95
CA ILE A 117 -3.89 -3.03 1.88
C ILE A 117 -4.98 -3.97 2.38
N VAL A 118 -5.37 -4.94 1.56
CA VAL A 118 -6.35 -5.96 1.94
C VAL A 118 -5.66 -7.31 2.05
N LEU A 119 -5.81 -7.93 3.22
CA LEU A 119 -5.07 -9.12 3.64
C LEU A 119 -6.06 -10.20 4.11
N ARG A 120 -5.63 -11.45 4.03
CA ARG A 120 -6.32 -12.60 4.62
C ARG A 120 -5.64 -13.01 5.92
N ASN A 121 -6.40 -13.07 7.00
CA ASN A 121 -5.96 -13.52 8.32
C ASN A 121 -6.56 -14.88 8.71
N SER A 122 -6.58 -15.84 7.78
CA SER A 122 -7.14 -17.18 8.01
C SER A 122 -6.36 -18.21 7.23
N THR A 123 -6.06 -19.35 7.86
CA THR A 123 -5.45 -20.54 7.23
C THR A 123 -6.50 -21.48 6.65
N ALA A 124 -7.76 -21.37 7.10
CA ALA A 124 -8.87 -22.14 6.55
C ALA A 124 -9.09 -21.76 5.08
N PRO A 125 -9.33 -22.72 4.17
CA PRO A 125 -9.40 -22.53 2.71
C PRO A 125 -10.50 -21.58 2.25
#